data_AF-V5F6N7-F1
#
_entry.id   AF-V5F6N7-F1
#
_cell.length_a   1.000
_cell.length_b   1.000
_cell.length_c   1.000
_cell.angle_alpha   90.00
_cell.angle_beta   90.00
_cell.angle_gamma   90.00
#
_symmetry.space_group_name_H-M   'P 1'
#
loop_
_entity.id
_entity.type
_entity.pdbx_description
1 polymer ?
#
loop_
_entity_poly.entity_id
_entity_poly.type
_entity_poly.pdbx_seq_one_letter_code
_entity_poly.pdbx_strand_id
1 'polypeptide(L)' 'MTEKPSKTQTSFLRRLLVAYLIDTGKNTVPLVMDATGMPRRTAQDTIKALNKLEIDIEQFNRGEYRGTLNDRI' A
#
# COMPACT_ATOMS: atom_id res chain seq x y z
N MET A 1 -1.50 -19.58 20.71
CA MET A 1 -0.70 -18.36 20.92
C MET A 1 -0.29 -17.86 19.55
N THR A 2 -0.73 -16.68 19.12
CA THR A 2 -0.24 -16.10 17.86
C THR A 2 1.13 -15.50 18.12
N GLU A 3 2.18 -16.14 17.61
CA GLU A 3 3.53 -15.57 17.65
C GLU A 3 3.54 -14.20 16.99
N LYS A 4 4.27 -13.27 17.57
CA LYS A 4 4.42 -11.93 17.02
C LYS A 4 5.17 -12.03 15.69
N PRO A 5 4.62 -11.50 14.58
CA PRO A 5 5.30 -11.55 13.30
C PRO A 5 6.63 -10.80 13.36
N SER A 6 7.63 -11.31 12.64
CA SER A 6 8.91 -10.64 12.49
C SER A 6 8.75 -9.26 11.84
N LYS A 7 9.77 -8.41 11.96
CA LYS A 7 9.78 -7.08 11.31
C LYS A 7 9.58 -7.19 9.79
N THR A 8 10.19 -8.20 9.17
CA THR A 8 10.06 -8.47 7.74
C THR A 8 8.64 -8.89 7.37
N GLN A 9 8.05 -9.83 8.11
CA GLN A 9 6.66 -10.24 7.90
C GLN A 9 5.69 -9.08 8.08
N THR A 10 5.85 -8.29 9.14
CA THR A 10 5.03 -7.10 9.41
C THR A 10 5.13 -6.09 8.26
N SER A 11 6.33 -5.86 7.72
CA SER A 11 6.55 -4.96 6.58
C SER A 11 5.89 -5.48 5.30
N PHE A 12 6.01 -6.78 5.03
CA PHE A 12 5.35 -7.44 3.90
C PHE A 12 3.82 -7.33 3.97
N LEU A 13 3.22 -7.73 5.10
CA LEU A 13 1.78 -7.67 5.31
C LEU A 13 1.23 -6.24 5.22
N ARG A 14 1.98 -5.24 5.71
CA ARG A 14 1.59 -3.83 5.61
C ARG A 14 1.47 -3.38 4.15
N ARG A 15 2.42 -3.76 3.30
CA ARG A 15 2.38 -3.44 1.87
C ARG A 15 1.23 -4.13 1.17
N LEU A 16 1.01 -5.42 1.43
CA LEU A 16 -0.11 -6.15 0.86
C LEU A 16 -1.46 -5.54 1.26
N LEU A 17 -1.61 -5.15 2.52
CA LEU A 17 -2.79 -4.44 3.00
C LEU A 17 -2.99 -3.10 2.25
N VAL A 18 -1.94 -2.29 2.11
CA VAL A 18 -2.06 -1.00 1.40
C VAL A 18 -2.38 -1.19 -0.08
N ALA A 19 -1.81 -2.20 -0.75
CA ALA A 19 -2.17 -2.53 -2.13
C ALA A 19 -3.66 -2.87 -2.27
N TYR A 20 -4.18 -3.73 -1.38
CA TYR A 20 -5.61 -4.06 -1.32
C TYR A 20 -6.48 -2.81 -1.07
N LEU A 21 -6.07 -1.90 -0.19
CA LEU A 21 -6.82 -0.68 0.09
C LEU A 21 -6.87 0.24 -1.14
N ILE A 22 -5.78 0.38 -1.88
CA ILE A 22 -5.76 1.16 -3.12
C ILE A 22 -6.68 0.54 -4.16
N ASP A 23 -6.59 -0.78 -4.37
CA ASP A 23 -7.43 -1.51 -5.33
C ASP A 23 -8.93 -1.42 -5.00
N THR A 24 -9.27 -1.38 -3.71
CA THR A 24 -10.66 -1.23 -3.23
C THR A 24 -11.12 0.23 -3.05
N GLY A 25 -10.38 1.20 -3.62
CA GLY A 25 -10.80 2.60 -3.69
C GLY A 25 -10.38 3.50 -2.54
N LYS A 26 -9.61 3.00 -1.56
CA LYS A 26 -8.93 3.84 -0.55
C LYS A 26 -7.56 4.24 -1.07
N ASN A 27 -7.60 5.01 -2.15
CA ASN A 27 -6.46 5.21 -3.03
C ASN A 27 -5.79 6.57 -2.88
N THR A 28 -5.94 7.24 -1.74
CA THR A 28 -5.19 8.48 -1.42
C THR A 28 -4.46 8.31 -0.10
N VAL A 29 -3.40 9.11 0.12
CA VAL A 29 -2.67 9.07 1.40
C VAL A 29 -3.61 9.30 2.60
N PRO A 30 -4.52 10.30 2.61
CA PRO A 30 -5.48 10.45 3.70
C PRO A 30 -6.39 9.22 3.90
N LEU A 31 -6.94 8.63 2.83
CA LEU A 31 -7.82 7.46 2.95
C LEU A 31 -7.07 6.23 3.52
N VAL A 32 -5.80 6.06 3.14
CA VAL A 32 -4.95 5.00 3.71
C VAL A 32 -4.64 5.28 5.18
N MET A 33 -4.36 6.54 5.54
CA MET A 33 -4.15 6.92 6.94
C MET A 33 -5.40 6.63 7.78
N ASP A 34 -6.58 7.04 7.32
CA ASP A 34 -7.85 6.85 8.03
C ASP A 34 -8.18 5.37 8.23
N ALA A 35 -7.89 4.53 7.22
CA ALA A 35 -8.15 3.10 7.29
C ALA A 35 -7.18 2.31 8.17
N THR A 36 -5.98 2.84 8.44
CA THR A 36 -4.88 2.07 9.05
C THR A 36 -4.32 2.69 10.33
N GLY A 37 -4.60 3.97 10.60
CA GLY A 37 -3.97 4.75 11.67
C GLY A 37 -2.48 5.06 11.42
N MET A 38 -1.95 4.81 10.22
CA MET A 38 -0.55 5.10 9.93
C MET A 38 -0.27 6.61 9.91
N PRO A 39 0.90 7.06 10.40
CA PRO A 39 1.38 8.40 10.13
C PRO A 39 1.53 8.63 8.61
N ARG A 40 1.34 9.88 8.18
CA ARG A 40 1.41 10.26 6.75
C ARG A 40 2.67 9.75 6.05
N ARG A 41 3.83 9.92 6.70
CA ARG A 41 5.13 9.47 6.17
C ARG A 41 5.16 7.96 5.97
N THR A 42 4.62 7.19 6.91
CA THR A 42 4.54 5.72 6.85
C THR A 42 3.61 5.25 5.74
N ALA A 43 2.45 5.89 5.56
CA ALA A 43 1.55 5.58 4.45
C ALA A 43 2.23 5.83 3.10
N GLN A 44 2.85 7.00 2.93
CA GLN A 44 3.61 7.34 1.71
C GLN A 44 4.76 6.38 1.44
N ASP A 45 5.57 6.04 2.44
CA ASP A 45 6.67 5.08 2.28
C ASP A 45 6.18 3.68 1.93
N THR A 46 5.04 3.27 2.49
CA THR A 46 4.46 1.96 2.20
C THR A 46 3.98 1.91 0.75
N ILE A 47 3.28 2.93 0.27
CA ILE A 47 2.82 3.04 -1.14
C ILE A 47 4.01 3.03 -2.09
N LYS A 48 5.06 3.84 -1.81
CA LYS A 48 6.28 3.87 -2.64
C LYS A 48 7.01 2.52 -2.67
N ALA A 49 6.91 1.73 -1.62
CA ALA A 49 7.56 0.44 -1.52
C ALA A 49 6.77 -0.72 -2.14
N LEU A 50 5.59 -0.46 -2.74
CA LEU A 50 4.80 -1.48 -3.44
C LEU A 50 5.52 -2.00 -4.69
N ASN A 51 6.27 -1.14 -5.38
CA ASN A 51 7.10 -1.54 -6.51
C ASN A 51 8.15 -2.62 -6.17
N LYS A 52 8.57 -2.74 -4.90
CA LYS A 52 9.50 -3.79 -4.44
C LYS A 52 8.86 -5.17 -4.37
N LEU A 53 7.54 -5.24 -4.51
CA LEU A 53 6.76 -6.47 -4.59
C LEU A 53 6.20 -6.69 -6.00
N GLU A 54 6.73 -5.99 -7.01
CA GLU A 54 6.21 -6.01 -8.38
C GLU A 54 4.73 -5.56 -8.47
N ILE A 55 4.29 -4.76 -7.50
CA ILE A 55 2.97 -4.13 -7.50
C ILE A 55 3.15 -2.70 -8.01
N ASP A 56 2.85 -2.50 -9.29
CA ASP A 56 2.98 -1.20 -9.92
C ASP A 56 1.78 -0.31 -9.58
N ILE A 57 2.11 0.89 -9.11
CA ILE A 57 1.16 1.90 -8.68
C ILE A 57 1.60 3.22 -9.27
N GLU A 58 0.70 3.87 -9.98
CA GLU A 58 0.90 5.22 -10.49
C GLU A 58 0.08 6.20 -9.67
N GLN A 59 0.61 7.42 -9.51
CA GLN A 59 -0.19 8.53 -9.02
C GLN A 59 -0.92 9.15 -10.20
N PHE A 60 -2.25 9.15 -10.15
CA PHE A 60 -3.10 9.81 -11.13
C PHE A 60 -3.94 10.88 -10.43
N ASN A 61 -4.30 11.94 -11.16
CA ASN A 61 -5.04 13.07 -10.60
C ASN A 61 -4.38 13.68 -9.33
N ARG A 62 -5.16 14.42 -8.54
CA ARG A 62 -4.71 15.28 -7.43
C ARG A 62 -4.30 14.48 -6.17
N GLY A 63 -3.49 13.44 -6.33
CA GLY A 63 -2.96 12.62 -5.23
C GLY A 63 -3.58 11.24 -5.09
N GLU A 64 -4.37 10.79 -6.06
CA GLU A 64 -4.95 9.45 -6.12
C GLU A 64 -3.95 8.45 -6.70
N TYR A 65 -4.06 7.20 -6.28
CA TYR A 65 -3.23 6.10 -6.72
C TYR A 65 -4.07 5.10 -7.51
N ARG A 66 -3.52 4.50 -8.56
CA ARG A 66 -4.16 3.41 -9.30
C ARG A 66 -3.17 2.28 -9.46
N GLY A 67 -3.63 1.04 -9.26
CA GLY A 67 -2.89 -0.14 -9.67
C GLY A 67 -2.84 -0.19 -11.19
N THR A 68 -1.64 -0.22 -11.76
CA THR A 68 -1.49 -0.53 -13.17
C THR A 68 -1.43 -2.05 -13.28
N LEU A 69 -2.51 -2.67 -13.76
CA LEU A 69 -2.43 -4.05 -14.24
C LEU A 69 -1.45 -4.03 -15.40
N ASN A 70 -0.22 -4.46 -15.14
CA ASN A 70 0.66 -4.88 -16.22
C ASN A 70 -0.07 -6.02 -16.91
N ASP A 71 -0.56 -5.80 -18.12
CA ASP A 71 -1.01 -6.83 -19.07
C ASP A 71 0.18 -7.71 -19.51
N ARG A 72 0.96 -8.22 -18.54
CA ARG A 72 2.06 -9.16 -18.72
C ARG A 72 1.52 -10.57 -18.48
N ILE A 73 0.69 -11.03 -19.41
CA ILE A 73 0.49 -12.45 -19.71
C ILE A 73 0.56 -12.59 -21.22
#